data_AF-A0A654AVQ8-F1
#
_entry.id   AF-A0A654AVQ8-F1
#
_cell.length_a   1.000
_cell.length_b   1.000
_cell.length_c   1.000
_cell.angle_alpha   90.00
_cell.angle_beta   90.00
_cell.angle_gamma   90.00
#
_symmetry.space_group_name_H-M   'P 1'
#
loop_
_entity.id
_entity.type
_entity.pdbx_description
1 polymer ?
#
loop_
_entity_poly.entity_id
_entity_poly.type
_entity_poly.pdbx_seq_one_letter_code
_entity_poly.pdbx_strand_id
1 'polypeptide(L)' 'MARETYEAQVALLVRILPHVAKEDVFALKGGTAINLFYRDLPRLSVDIDLTYLPVKDRNDSLSEINNAMATKNLRE' A
#
# COMPACT_ATOMS: atom_id res chain seq x y z
N MET A 1 14.42 -7.26 -19.52
CA MET A 1 13.00 -7.12 -19.92
C MET A 1 12.02 -7.34 -18.75
N ALA A 2 11.49 -8.54 -18.47
CA ALA A 2 10.47 -8.69 -17.42
C ALA A 2 10.96 -8.29 -16.01
N ARG A 3 12.21 -8.64 -15.67
CA ARG A 3 12.84 -8.26 -14.40
C ARG A 3 12.95 -6.75 -14.23
N GLU A 4 13.41 -6.02 -15.25
CA GLU A 4 13.48 -4.56 -15.24
C GLU A 4 12.10 -3.92 -15.03
N THR A 5 11.05 -4.49 -15.63
CA THR A 5 9.66 -4.03 -15.43
C THR A 5 9.24 -4.18 -13.97
N TYR A 6 9.49 -5.33 -13.35
CA TYR A 6 9.14 -5.56 -11.95
C TYR A 6 10.01 -4.70 -11.00
N GLU A 7 11.29 -4.49 -11.30
CA GLU A 7 12.15 -3.59 -10.53
C GLU A 7 11.64 -2.15 -10.58
N ALA A 8 11.19 -1.69 -11.76
CA ALA A 8 10.56 -0.37 -11.89
C ALA A 8 9.23 -0.27 -11.11
N GLN A 9 8.43 -1.35 -11.09
CA GLN A 9 7.21 -1.40 -10.29
C GLN A 9 7.49 -1.36 -8.79
N VAL A 10 8.48 -2.11 -8.30
CA VAL A 10 8.91 -2.04 -6.89
C VAL A 10 9.43 -0.66 -6.54
N ALA A 11 10.22 -0.03 -7.41
CA ALA A 11 10.70 1.33 -7.19
C ALA A 11 9.54 2.35 -7.09
N LEU A 12 8.51 2.20 -7.94
CA LEU A 12 7.29 3.00 -7.84
C LEU A 12 6.54 2.73 -6.54
N LEU A 13 6.39 1.47 -6.15
CA LEU A 13 5.73 1.07 -4.90
C LEU A 13 6.41 1.71 -3.69
N VAL A 14 7.73 1.62 -3.59
CA VAL A 14 8.51 2.23 -2.49
C VAL A 14 8.33 3.74 -2.44
N ARG A 15 8.20 4.41 -3.59
CA ARG A 15 7.89 5.85 -3.65
C ARG A 15 6.47 6.18 -3.22
N ILE A 16 5.50 5.29 -3.46
CA ILE A 16 4.08 5.51 -3.11
C ILE A 16 3.80 5.20 -1.63
N LEU A 17 4.49 4.22 -1.03
CA LEU A 17 4.26 3.79 0.35
C LEU A 17 4.18 4.95 1.38
N PRO A 18 5.06 5.97 1.36
CA PRO A 18 4.97 7.10 2.28
C PRO A 18 3.69 7.92 2.16
N HIS A 19 3.05 7.94 0.99
CA HIS A 19 1.77 8.64 0.82
C HIS A 19 0.62 7.87 1.45
N VAL A 20 0.63 6.54 1.32
CA VAL A 20 -0.35 5.65 1.95
C VAL A 20 -0.17 5.64 3.47
N ALA A 21 1.08 5.67 3.94
CA ALA A 21 1.42 5.67 5.36
C ALA A 21 0.96 6.93 6.11
N LYS A 22 0.50 7.99 5.42
CA LYS A 22 -0.11 9.17 6.05
C LYS A 22 -1.54 8.91 6.54
N GLU A 23 -2.17 7.86 6.06
CA GLU A 23 -3.55 7.51 6.42
C GLU A 23 -3.52 6.44 7.53
N ASP A 24 -3.62 6.87 8.79
CA ASP A 24 -3.53 6.00 9.99
C ASP A 24 -4.64 4.94 10.09
N VAL A 25 -5.65 5.02 9.24
CA VAL A 25 -6.75 4.05 9.15
C VAL A 25 -6.34 2.74 8.46
N PHE A 26 -5.15 2.69 7.85
CA PHE A 26 -4.65 1.53 7.12
C PHE A 26 -3.40 0.92 7.75
N ALA A 27 -3.33 -0.40 7.77
CA ALA A 27 -2.10 -1.15 7.98
C ALA A 27 -1.65 -1.85 6.70
N LEU A 28 -0.36 -1.76 6.38
CA LEU A 28 0.25 -2.56 5.32
C LEU A 28 0.30 -4.04 5.74
N LYS A 29 -0.11 -4.93 4.84
CA LYS A 29 -0.05 -6.38 5.05
C LYS A 29 0.46 -7.13 3.83
N GLY A 30 0.33 -8.45 3.89
CA GLY A 30 0.53 -9.33 2.74
C GLY A 30 1.99 -9.48 2.34
N GLY A 31 2.19 -9.85 1.08
CA GLY A 31 3.51 -10.19 0.55
C GLY A 31 4.50 -9.03 0.61
N THR A 32 4.01 -7.80 0.46
CA THR A 32 4.83 -6.59 0.42
C THR A 32 5.30 -6.18 1.81
N ALA A 33 4.44 -6.24 2.83
CA ALA A 33 4.86 -6.04 4.22
C ALA A 33 5.99 -7.00 4.60
N ILE A 34 5.83 -8.29 4.26
CA ILE A 34 6.81 -9.32 4.60
C ILE A 34 8.14 -9.07 3.87
N ASN A 35 8.09 -8.85 2.56
CA ASN A 35 9.29 -8.73 1.72
C ASN A 35 10.10 -7.46 2.00
N LEU A 36 9.44 -6.34 2.33
CA LEU A 36 10.13 -5.06 2.56
C LEU A 36 10.55 -4.83 4.00
N PHE A 37 9.77 -5.29 4.99
CA PHE A 37 9.96 -4.90 6.39
C PHE A 37 10.28 -6.04 7.35
N TYR A 38 9.92 -7.29 7.02
CA TYR A 38 10.05 -8.41 7.96
C TYR A 38 11.18 -9.38 7.58
N ARG A 39 11.29 -9.75 6.30
CA ARG A 39 12.21 -10.78 5.84
C ARG A 39 12.61 -10.57 4.39
N ASP A 40 13.92 -10.63 4.14
CA ASP A 40 14.46 -10.73 2.80
C ASP A 40 14.06 -12.08 2.18
N LEU A 41 13.29 -12.02 1.08
CA LEU A 41 12.81 -13.17 0.33
C LEU A 41 13.27 -13.03 -1.11
N PRO A 42 13.65 -14.12 -1.79
CA PRO A 42 14.16 -14.09 -3.17
C PRO A 42 13.02 -13.90 -4.20
N ARG A 43 12.17 -12.89 -3.99
CA ARG A 43 11.07 -12.49 -4.88
C ARG A 43 10.86 -10.99 -4.80
N LEU A 44 10.30 -10.42 -5.85
CA LEU A 44 9.78 -9.05 -5.84
C LEU A 44 8.30 -9.07 -5.42
N SER A 45 7.87 -8.06 -4.70
CA SER A 45 6.47 -7.84 -4.33
C SER A 45 6.00 -6.53 -4.95
N VAL A 46 5.00 -6.58 -5.81
CA VAL A 46 4.61 -5.44 -6.68
C VAL A 46 3.22 -4.89 -6.40
N ASP A 47 2.49 -5.49 -5.46
CA ASP A 47 1.15 -5.06 -5.03
C ASP A 47 1.21 -4.39 -3.64
N ILE A 48 0.24 -3.54 -3.32
CA ILE A 48 0.08 -2.98 -1.96
C ILE A 48 -1.22 -3.52 -1.37
N ASP A 49 -1.10 -4.41 -0.38
CA ASP A 49 -2.25 -4.88 0.39
C ASP A 49 -2.41 -4.03 1.66
N LEU A 50 -3.58 -3.40 1.82
CA LEU A 50 -3.94 -2.62 3.00
C LEU A 50 -5.08 -3.27 3.77
N THR A 51 -5.05 -3.15 5.10
CA THR A 51 -6.15 -3.49 5.98
C THR A 51 -6.70 -2.23 6.59
N TYR A 52 -8.00 -1.96 6.40
CA TYR A 52 -8.71 -0.95 7.16
C TYR A 52 -8.82 -1.41 8.62
N LEU A 53 -8.36 -0.57 9.54
CA LEU A 53 -8.19 -0.90 10.95
C LEU A 53 -9.46 -0.72 11.79
N PRO A 54 -10.26 0.35 11.62
CA PRO A 54 -11.46 0.53 12.42
C PRO A 54 -12.50 -0.57 12.18
N VAL A 55 -13.22 -0.93 13.24
CA VAL A 55 -14.36 -1.86 13.16
C VAL A 55 -15.64 -1.05 13.11
N LYS A 56 -16.28 -0.99 11.94
CA LYS A 56 -17.54 -0.29 11.68
C LYS A 56 -18.44 -1.16 10.82
N ASP A 57 -19.70 -0.75 10.62
CA ASP A 57 -20.53 -1.41 9.63
C ASP A 57 -19.93 -1.22 8.21
N ARG A 58 -20.46 -2.00 7.28
CA ARG A 58 -19.92 -2.07 5.92
C ARG A 58 -19.97 -0.73 5.19
N ASN A 59 -21.06 0.03 5.34
CA ASN A 59 -21.24 1.26 4.56
C ASN A 59 -20.32 2.36 5.07
N ASP A 60 -20.21 2.49 6.40
CA ASP A 60 -19.31 3.45 7.02
C ASP A 60 -17.84 3.13 6.72
N SER A 61 -17.46 1.84 6.83
CA SER A 61 -16.10 1.39 6.50
C SER A 61 -15.73 1.72 5.04
N LEU A 62 -16.62 1.43 4.09
CA LEU A 62 -16.36 1.70 2.67
C LEU A 62 -16.28 3.20 2.36
N SER A 63 -17.12 4.01 2.99
CA SER A 63 -17.10 5.47 2.83
C SER A 63 -15.75 6.03 3.29
N GLU A 64 -15.26 5.60 4.45
CA GLU A 64 -13.97 6.04 4.99
C GLU A 64 -12.79 5.54 4.18
N ILE A 65 -12.82 4.27 3.73
CA ILE A 65 -11.79 3.74 2.83
C ILE A 65 -11.69 4.60 1.58
N ASN A 66 -12.82 4.94 0.95
CA ASN A 66 -12.84 5.78 -0.24
C ASN A 66 -12.32 7.19 0.05
N ASN A 67 -12.68 7.79 1.18
CA ASN A 67 -12.23 9.13 1.56
C ASN A 67 -10.73 9.19 1.87
N ALA A 68 -10.18 8.15 2.50
CA ALA A 68 -8.75 8.04 2.79
C ALA A 68 -7.93 7.77 1.52
N MET A 69 -8.47 7.01 0.58
CA MET A 69 -7.83 6.70 -0.71
C MET A 69 -8.07 7.75 -1.80
N ALA A 70 -8.99 8.69 -1.57
CA ALA A 70 -9.25 9.78 -2.50
C ALA A 70 -7.99 10.65 -2.63
N THR A 71 -7.67 11.06 -3.86
CA THR A 71 -6.46 11.83 -4.17
C THR A 71 -6.46 13.18 -3.44
N LYS A 72 -5.89 13.23 -2.22
CA LYS A 72 -5.52 14.47 -1.55
C LYS A 72 -4.19 14.94 -2.17
N ASN A 73 -4.28 15.52 -3.36
CA ASN A 73 -3.20 16.21 -4.09
C ASN A 73 -1.80 15.58 -3.97
N LEU A 74 -1.47 14.65 -4.88
CA LEU A 74 -0.10 14.26 -5.24
C LEU A 74 0.64 15.39 -6.00
N ARG A 75 0.43 16.65 -5.61
CA ARG A 75 1.00 17.85 -6.24
C ARG A 75 1.86 18.60 -5.23
N GLU A 76 2.93 17.96 -4.79
CA GLU A 76 4.12 18.64 -4.26
C GLU A 76 5.34 18.04 -4.95
#